data_AF-A0A937P239-F1
#
_entry.id   AF-A0A937P239-F1
#
_cell.length_a   1.000
_cell.length_b   1.000
_cell.length_c   1.000
_cell.angle_alpha   90.00
_cell.angle_beta   90.00
_cell.angle_gamma   90.00
#
_symmetry.space_group_name_H-M   'P 1'
#
loop_
_entity.id
_entity.type
_entity.pdbx_description
1 polymer ?
#
loop_
_entity_poly.entity_id
_entity_poly.type
_entity_poly.pdbx_seq_one_letter_code
_entity_poly.pdbx_strand_id
1 'polypeptide(L)'
;MKRFDEKIGKRIEKESEEEVARKRIRKLIAVLLILSLTACEKHAWYGRDGKPGDAYLSLTWQVAEPTYIDAGSGAIPPVFYWGQFYKIYPGYYDLYYEGRVWDGMFWASYAWEVRYEIWEVRGEAGDWYYNGADGPDNYFTIECNPYGPYIQSTYKSTELDSKYELIEENENEITVVQKGEGSNLKITYKKVESKNLF
;
A
#
# COMPACT_ATOMS: atom_id res chain seq x y z
N MET A 1 -51.78 59.25 43.64
CA MET A 1 -50.60 59.51 42.78
C MET A 1 -49.54 58.41 42.86
N LYS A 2 -48.98 58.06 44.03
CA LYS A 2 -47.87 57.07 44.16
C LYS A 2 -48.02 55.72 43.44
N ARG A 3 -49.23 55.16 43.33
CA ARG A 3 -49.48 53.87 42.64
C ARG A 3 -49.35 53.92 41.12
N PHE A 4 -49.49 55.10 40.51
CA PHE A 4 -49.43 55.25 39.06
C PHE A 4 -47.98 55.35 38.57
N ASP A 5 -47.15 56.09 39.30
CA ASP A 5 -45.72 56.25 39.02
C ASP A 5 -44.95 54.92 39.15
N GLU A 6 -45.31 54.09 40.15
CA GLU A 6 -44.71 52.75 40.32
C GLU A 6 -45.04 51.80 39.15
N LYS A 7 -46.23 51.96 38.54
CA LYS A 7 -46.69 51.14 37.43
C LYS A 7 -46.02 51.55 36.11
N ILE A 8 -45.71 52.84 35.95
CA ILE A 8 -44.96 53.38 34.81
C ILE A 8 -43.49 52.96 34.89
N GLY A 9 -42.87 53.06 36.07
CA GLY A 9 -41.48 52.62 36.30
C GLY A 9 -41.24 51.16 35.92
N LYS A 10 -42.10 50.24 36.40
CA LYS A 10 -42.02 48.81 36.07
C LYS A 10 -42.23 48.51 34.58
N ARG A 11 -42.93 49.39 33.83
CA ARG A 11 -43.13 49.24 32.39
C ARG A 11 -41.89 49.62 31.60
N ILE A 12 -41.26 50.73 31.98
CA ILE A 12 -40.02 51.23 31.36
C ILE A 12 -38.86 50.25 31.61
N GLU A 13 -38.78 49.70 32.82
CA GLU A 13 -37.76 48.72 33.20
C GLU A 13 -37.88 47.45 32.34
N LYS A 14 -39.10 46.93 32.17
CA LYS A 14 -39.38 45.76 31.33
C LYS A 14 -39.14 46.00 29.84
N GLU A 15 -39.48 47.19 29.32
CA GLU A 15 -39.18 47.57 27.92
C GLU A 15 -37.66 47.68 27.68
N SER A 16 -36.90 48.16 28.66
CA SER A 16 -35.44 48.22 28.58
C SER A 16 -34.79 46.83 28.55
N GLU A 17 -35.30 45.88 29.35
CA GLU A 17 -34.80 44.50 29.41
C GLU A 17 -35.07 43.76 28.10
N GLU A 18 -36.26 43.94 27.51
CA GLU A 18 -36.59 43.37 26.21
C GLU A 18 -35.72 43.92 25.07
N GLU A 19 -35.36 45.21 25.11
CA GLU A 19 -34.49 45.81 24.10
C GLU A 19 -33.05 45.29 24.20
N VAL A 20 -32.53 45.14 25.42
CA VAL A 20 -31.22 44.55 25.69
C VAL A 20 -31.19 43.08 25.28
N ALA A 21 -32.25 42.31 25.58
CA ALA A 21 -32.38 40.92 25.17
C ALA A 21 -32.39 40.77 23.64
N ARG A 22 -33.17 41.60 22.92
CA ARG A 22 -33.18 41.62 21.45
C ARG A 22 -31.81 41.95 20.84
N LYS A 23 -31.08 42.91 21.42
CA LYS A 23 -29.71 43.26 20.98
C LYS A 23 -28.74 42.09 21.19
N ARG A 24 -28.83 41.37 22.32
CA ARG A 24 -28.01 40.18 22.58
C ARG A 24 -28.34 39.03 21.63
N ILE A 25 -29.63 38.76 21.39
CA ILE A 25 -30.09 37.72 20.46
C ILE A 25 -29.61 38.02 19.03
N ARG A 26 -29.72 39.27 18.55
CA ARG A 26 -29.21 39.67 17.23
C ARG A 26 -27.70 39.44 17.09
N LYS A 27 -26.92 39.76 18.13
CA LYS A 27 -25.48 39.48 18.13
C LYS A 27 -25.18 37.98 18.09
N LEU A 28 -25.92 37.19 18.86
CA LEU A 28 -25.80 35.73 18.85
C LEU A 28 -26.13 35.14 17.48
N ILE A 29 -27.23 35.57 16.85
CA ILE A 29 -27.62 35.14 15.51
C ILE A 29 -26.56 35.53 14.47
N ALA A 30 -26.01 36.75 14.55
CA ALA A 30 -24.96 37.20 13.64
C ALA A 30 -23.68 36.36 13.78
N VAL A 31 -23.26 36.05 15.01
CA VAL A 31 -22.11 35.16 15.27
C VAL A 31 -22.37 33.75 14.75
N LEU A 32 -23.57 33.22 14.95
CA LEU A 32 -23.95 31.88 14.46
C LEU A 32 -23.95 31.82 12.92
N LEU A 33 -24.43 32.88 12.25
CA LEU A 33 -24.40 33.02 10.80
C LEU A 33 -22.96 33.05 10.27
N ILE A 34 -22.06 33.80 10.90
CA ILE A 34 -20.65 33.85 10.51
C ILE A 34 -19.99 32.47 10.65
N LEU A 35 -20.27 31.74 11.74
CA LEU A 35 -19.76 30.38 11.96
C LEU A 35 -20.35 29.36 10.98
N SER A 36 -21.59 29.56 10.52
CA SER A 36 -22.21 28.68 9.52
C SER A 36 -21.62 28.86 8.11
N LEU A 37 -21.05 30.03 7.81
CA LEU A 37 -20.39 30.30 6.53
C LEU A 37 -18.99 29.66 6.45
N THR A 38 -18.31 29.47 7.58
CA THR A 38 -17.00 28.79 7.63
C THR A 38 -17.09 27.27 7.57
N ALA A 39 -18.28 26.68 7.79
CA ALA A 39 -18.48 25.23 7.68
C ALA A 39 -18.59 24.74 6.22
N CYS A 40 -18.61 25.65 5.24
CA CYS A 40 -18.59 25.33 3.82
C CYS A 40 -17.15 25.45 3.27
N GLU A 41 -16.17 24.82 3.94
CA GLU A 41 -14.90 24.52 3.29
C GLU A 41 -15.17 23.46 2.23
N LYS A 42 -15.37 23.91 0.99
CA LYS A 42 -15.20 23.04 -0.17
C LYS A 42 -13.81 22.41 -0.04
N HIS A 43 -13.79 21.09 -0.03
CA HIS A 43 -12.60 20.28 -0.32
C HIS A 43 -11.71 20.97 -1.36
N ALA A 44 -10.39 20.87 -1.17
CA ALA A 44 -9.35 21.50 -1.98
C ALA A 44 -9.79 21.74 -3.44
N TRP A 45 -9.53 22.93 -3.98
CA TRP A 45 -9.89 23.30 -5.37
C TRP A 45 -9.26 22.42 -6.47
N TYR A 46 -8.44 21.43 -6.08
CA TYR A 46 -7.88 20.37 -6.92
C TYR A 46 -8.30 19.01 -6.39
N GLY A 47 -8.59 18.08 -7.31
CA GLY A 47 -8.74 16.67 -6.99
C GLY A 47 -7.45 16.12 -6.38
N ARG A 48 -7.61 15.12 -5.51
CA ARG A 48 -6.48 14.46 -4.84
C ARG A 48 -5.79 13.49 -5.80
N ASP A 49 -4.47 13.40 -5.71
CA ASP A 49 -3.71 12.31 -6.33
C ASP A 49 -4.12 10.95 -5.77
N GLY A 50 -4.22 9.97 -6.65
CA GLY A 50 -4.40 8.57 -6.29
C GLY A 50 -3.23 8.06 -5.48
N LYS A 51 -3.51 7.19 -4.51
CA LYS A 51 -2.47 6.53 -3.72
C LYS A 51 -1.75 5.47 -4.56
N PRO A 52 -0.48 5.18 -4.28
CA PRO A 52 0.16 3.99 -4.82
C PRO A 52 -0.59 2.72 -4.36
N GLY A 53 -0.62 1.70 -5.22
CA GLY A 53 -1.18 0.39 -4.88
C GLY A 53 -0.28 -0.37 -3.91
N ASP A 54 -0.86 -1.29 -3.15
CA ASP A 54 -0.08 -2.14 -2.23
C ASP A 54 0.64 -3.27 -3.00
N ALA A 55 1.80 -3.70 -2.50
CA ALA A 55 2.53 -4.85 -3.02
C ALA A 55 2.45 -6.04 -2.06
N TYR A 56 2.30 -7.23 -2.63
CA TYR A 56 2.23 -8.49 -1.90
C TYR A 56 3.19 -9.50 -2.54
N LEU A 57 3.90 -10.25 -1.69
CA LEU A 57 4.84 -11.28 -2.09
C LEU A 57 4.39 -12.63 -1.52
N SER A 58 4.42 -13.66 -2.35
CA SER A 58 4.31 -15.05 -1.95
C SER A 58 5.52 -15.84 -2.43
N LEU A 59 5.84 -16.89 -1.68
CA LEU A 59 6.83 -17.89 -2.06
C LEU A 59 6.11 -19.19 -2.37
N THR A 60 6.55 -19.89 -3.40
CA THR A 60 6.05 -21.22 -3.77
C THR A 60 7.21 -22.11 -4.22
N TRP A 61 6.94 -23.39 -4.48
CA TRP A 61 7.89 -24.33 -5.05
C TRP A 61 7.16 -25.27 -6.02
N GLN A 62 7.88 -25.86 -6.98
CA GLN A 62 7.29 -26.71 -8.00
C GLN A 62 7.82 -28.16 -7.96
N VAL A 63 9.14 -28.33 -7.99
CA VAL A 63 9.76 -29.66 -8.15
C VAL A 63 10.06 -30.30 -6.80
N ALA A 64 10.76 -29.58 -5.93
CA ALA A 64 11.14 -30.03 -4.60
C ALA A 64 11.07 -28.85 -3.63
N GLU A 65 10.47 -29.07 -2.47
CA GLU A 65 10.43 -28.09 -1.40
C GLU A 65 11.87 -27.82 -0.90
N PRO A 66 12.31 -26.55 -0.81
CA PRO A 66 13.60 -26.20 -0.20
C PRO A 66 13.69 -26.70 1.24
N THR A 67 14.82 -27.26 1.62
CA THR A 67 15.09 -27.70 3.00
C THR A 67 15.36 -26.51 3.94
N TYR A 68 15.86 -25.41 3.38
CA TYR A 68 16.09 -24.18 4.10
C TYR A 68 15.76 -22.98 3.21
N ILE A 69 15.18 -21.97 3.84
CA ILE A 69 14.85 -20.70 3.20
C ILE A 69 15.06 -19.56 4.18
N ASP A 70 15.67 -18.50 3.68
CA ASP A 70 15.79 -17.21 4.33
C ASP A 70 15.22 -16.18 3.36
N ALA A 71 14.00 -15.70 3.62
CA ALA A 71 13.33 -14.75 2.76
C ALA A 71 13.98 -13.37 2.73
N GLY A 72 14.88 -13.09 3.70
CA GLY A 72 15.61 -11.83 3.94
C GLY A 72 14.78 -10.55 3.86
N SER A 73 13.46 -10.68 3.99
CA SER A 73 12.52 -9.59 4.19
C SER A 73 11.77 -9.83 5.49
N GLY A 74 11.51 -8.76 6.24
CA GLY A 74 10.60 -8.83 7.39
C GLY A 74 9.13 -9.00 7.00
N ALA A 75 8.82 -8.93 5.70
CA ALA A 75 7.47 -9.11 5.18
C ALA A 75 7.01 -10.56 5.27
N ILE A 76 7.92 -11.51 4.98
CA ILE A 76 7.63 -12.93 5.09
C ILE A 76 8.08 -13.40 6.49
N PRO A 77 7.14 -13.87 7.33
CA PRO A 77 7.50 -14.34 8.66
C PRO A 77 8.37 -15.60 8.60
N PRO A 78 9.21 -15.86 9.62
CA PRO A 78 10.02 -17.09 9.67
C PRO A 78 9.21 -18.39 9.57
N VAL A 79 7.95 -18.35 10.03
CA VAL A 79 6.97 -19.41 9.82
C VAL A 79 5.89 -18.85 8.91
N PHE A 80 5.90 -19.28 7.65
CA PHE A 80 4.97 -18.85 6.62
C PHE A 80 4.30 -20.05 5.94
N TYR A 81 3.28 -19.78 5.14
CA TYR A 81 2.60 -20.79 4.33
C TYR A 81 2.95 -20.57 2.85
N TRP A 82 3.35 -21.64 2.16
CA TRP A 82 3.59 -21.61 0.73
C TRP A 82 2.34 -21.17 -0.04
N GLY A 83 2.52 -20.28 -1.02
CA GLY A 83 1.45 -19.68 -1.81
C GLY A 83 0.62 -18.61 -1.08
N GLN A 84 0.91 -18.33 0.20
CA GLN A 84 0.26 -17.22 0.91
C GLN A 84 0.94 -15.89 0.56
N PHE A 85 0.13 -14.87 0.31
CA PHE A 85 0.58 -13.51 0.06
C PHE A 85 0.79 -12.73 1.36
N TYR A 86 1.97 -12.13 1.49
CA TYR A 86 2.36 -11.26 2.58
C TYR A 86 2.61 -9.85 2.05
N LYS A 87 2.11 -8.83 2.75
CA LYS A 87 2.31 -7.43 2.36
C LYS A 87 3.79 -7.07 2.45
N ILE A 88 4.33 -6.47 1.40
CA ILE A 88 5.72 -6.05 1.30
C ILE A 88 5.81 -4.59 0.86
N TYR A 89 6.80 -3.86 1.37
CA TYR A 89 7.05 -2.48 0.97
C TYR A 89 8.04 -2.41 -0.21
N PRO A 90 8.03 -1.34 -1.01
CA PRO A 90 9.06 -1.12 -2.01
C PRO A 90 10.46 -1.08 -1.39
N GLY A 91 11.44 -1.69 -2.06
CA GLY A 91 12.79 -1.82 -1.54
C GLY A 91 13.61 -2.93 -2.19
N TYR A 92 14.82 -3.12 -1.67
CA TYR A 92 15.73 -4.20 -2.04
C TYR A 92 15.72 -5.28 -0.97
N TYR A 93 15.67 -6.52 -1.39
CA TYR A 93 15.61 -7.68 -0.51
C TYR A 93 16.48 -8.81 -1.06
N ASP A 94 17.00 -9.63 -0.16
CA ASP A 94 17.82 -10.80 -0.50
C ASP A 94 17.09 -12.06 0.00
N LEU A 95 16.76 -12.97 -0.91
CA LEU A 95 16.22 -14.29 -0.62
C LEU A 95 17.33 -15.32 -0.83
N TYR A 96 17.48 -16.24 0.11
CA TYR A 96 18.32 -17.42 -0.03
C TYR A 96 17.48 -18.67 0.16
N TYR A 97 17.67 -19.68 -0.68
CA TYR A 97 17.06 -20.98 -0.45
C TYR A 97 17.97 -22.11 -0.95
N GLU A 98 17.88 -23.26 -0.29
CA GLU A 98 18.63 -24.46 -0.63
C GLU A 98 17.82 -25.72 -0.38
N GLY A 99 18.17 -26.80 -1.07
CA GLY A 99 17.46 -28.08 -0.99
C GLY A 99 18.18 -29.21 -1.70
N ARG A 100 17.52 -30.36 -1.75
CA ARG A 100 17.97 -31.54 -2.50
C ARG A 100 16.87 -32.00 -3.44
N VAL A 101 17.25 -32.38 -4.64
CA VAL A 101 16.36 -32.94 -5.66
C VAL A 101 16.90 -34.28 -6.13
N TRP A 102 16.02 -35.24 -6.36
CA TRP A 102 16.37 -36.52 -6.94
C TRP A 102 16.42 -36.38 -8.47
N ASP A 103 17.60 -36.58 -9.06
CA ASP A 103 17.79 -36.44 -10.52
C ASP A 103 17.53 -37.73 -11.31
N GLY A 104 17.17 -38.82 -10.61
CA GLY A 104 17.01 -40.16 -11.18
C GLY A 104 18.15 -41.12 -10.84
N MET A 105 19.33 -40.61 -10.46
CA MET A 105 20.52 -41.41 -10.18
C MET A 105 21.12 -41.12 -8.80
N PHE A 106 21.15 -39.86 -8.37
CA PHE A 106 21.62 -39.44 -7.05
C PHE A 106 20.82 -38.23 -6.53
N TRP A 107 21.00 -37.94 -5.24
CA TRP A 107 20.48 -36.71 -4.64
C TRP A 107 21.43 -35.56 -4.99
N ALA A 108 20.97 -34.62 -5.79
CA ALA A 108 21.69 -33.40 -6.13
C ALA A 108 21.27 -32.26 -5.19
N SER A 109 22.24 -31.57 -4.59
CA SER A 109 21.99 -30.36 -3.80
C SER A 109 21.90 -29.13 -4.72
N TYR A 110 21.05 -28.17 -4.35
CA TYR A 110 20.96 -26.87 -4.99
C TYR A 110 20.89 -25.77 -3.94
N ALA A 111 21.45 -24.61 -4.25
CA ALA A 111 21.34 -23.41 -3.44
C ALA A 111 21.37 -22.17 -4.35
N TRP A 112 20.56 -21.17 -4.00
CA TRP A 112 20.37 -19.96 -4.79
C TRP A 112 20.38 -18.73 -3.89
N GLU A 113 21.09 -17.70 -4.32
CA GLU A 113 20.96 -16.34 -3.80
C GLU A 113 20.15 -15.52 -4.81
N VAL A 114 19.11 -14.85 -4.34
CA VAL A 114 18.11 -14.16 -5.14
C VAL A 114 17.95 -12.75 -4.58
N ARG A 115 18.44 -11.74 -5.30
CA ARG A 115 18.14 -10.35 -5.00
C ARG A 115 16.88 -9.94 -5.72
N TYR A 116 15.94 -9.32 -5.03
CA TYR A 116 14.77 -8.77 -5.67
C TYR A 116 14.51 -7.34 -5.24
N GLU A 117 14.04 -6.56 -6.21
CA GLU A 117 13.81 -5.14 -6.07
C GLU A 117 12.37 -4.84 -6.50
N ILE A 118 11.61 -4.24 -5.59
CA ILE A 118 10.21 -3.89 -5.80
C ILE A 118 10.12 -2.36 -5.87
N TRP A 119 9.54 -1.85 -6.96
CA TRP A 119 9.26 -0.42 -7.13
C TRP A 119 7.77 -0.14 -7.07
N GLU A 120 7.42 0.96 -6.43
CA GLU A 120 6.07 1.50 -6.42
C GLU A 120 5.71 2.11 -7.79
N VAL A 121 4.51 1.82 -8.30
CA VAL A 121 3.89 2.64 -9.34
C VAL A 121 2.91 3.59 -8.67
N ARG A 122 3.05 4.87 -8.97
CA ARG A 122 2.20 5.92 -8.42
C ARG A 122 0.78 5.77 -8.97
N GLY A 123 -0.20 6.10 -8.14
CA GLY A 123 -1.57 6.34 -8.62
C GLY A 123 -1.61 7.51 -9.60
N GLU A 124 -2.76 7.67 -10.26
CA GLU A 124 -2.94 8.76 -11.22
C GLU A 124 -2.91 10.12 -10.50
N ALA A 125 -2.39 11.14 -11.18
CA ALA A 125 -2.47 12.50 -10.68
C ALA A 125 -3.93 12.98 -10.69
N GLY A 126 -4.34 13.65 -9.63
CA GLY A 126 -5.61 14.37 -9.61
C GLY A 126 -5.52 15.65 -10.45
N ASP A 127 -6.66 16.12 -10.93
CA ASP A 127 -6.77 17.41 -11.62
C ASP A 127 -7.89 18.25 -11.00
N TRP A 128 -8.09 19.47 -11.47
CA TRP A 128 -9.11 20.40 -10.98
C TRP A 128 -10.54 19.85 -11.08
N TYR A 129 -10.77 18.82 -11.91
CA TYR A 129 -12.09 18.26 -12.19
C TYR A 129 -12.30 16.82 -11.70
N TYR A 130 -11.25 16.10 -11.31
CA TYR A 130 -11.35 14.70 -10.89
C TYR A 130 -10.22 14.32 -9.92
N ASN A 131 -10.52 13.39 -9.02
CA ASN A 131 -9.48 12.73 -8.22
C ASN A 131 -8.79 11.67 -9.08
N GLY A 132 -7.48 11.55 -8.97
CA GLY A 132 -6.74 10.49 -9.65
C GLY A 132 -7.12 9.12 -9.09
N ALA A 133 -7.15 8.10 -9.94
CA ALA A 133 -7.37 6.73 -9.52
C ALA A 133 -6.19 6.21 -8.68
N ASP A 134 -6.49 5.46 -7.62
CA ASP A 134 -5.47 4.72 -6.88
C ASP A 134 -4.78 3.70 -7.81
N GLY A 135 -3.48 3.51 -7.61
CA GLY A 135 -2.72 2.49 -8.32
C GLY A 135 -3.21 1.09 -7.96
N PRO A 136 -3.19 0.14 -8.90
CA PRO A 136 -3.65 -1.22 -8.63
C PRO A 136 -2.70 -1.97 -7.67
N ASP A 137 -3.28 -2.82 -6.82
CA ASP A 137 -2.53 -3.73 -5.96
C ASP A 137 -1.83 -4.82 -6.78
N ASN A 138 -0.68 -5.29 -6.29
CA ASN A 138 0.17 -6.21 -7.02
C ASN A 138 0.55 -7.44 -6.21
N TYR A 139 0.61 -8.56 -6.92
CA TYR A 139 0.77 -9.88 -6.34
C TYR A 139 1.91 -10.60 -7.05
N PHE A 140 3.05 -10.67 -6.38
CA PHE A 140 4.25 -11.34 -6.86
C PHE A 140 4.34 -12.74 -6.26
N THR A 141 4.74 -13.70 -7.08
CA THR A 141 5.05 -15.06 -6.62
C THR A 141 6.46 -15.40 -7.07
N ILE A 142 7.35 -15.65 -6.11
CA ILE A 142 8.67 -16.20 -6.38
C ILE A 142 8.59 -17.71 -6.16
N GLU A 143 8.78 -18.47 -7.23
CA GLU A 143 8.83 -19.91 -7.21
C GLU A 143 10.28 -20.38 -7.01
N CYS A 144 10.53 -21.00 -5.87
CA CYS A 144 11.80 -21.63 -5.52
C CYS A 144 11.90 -22.99 -6.23
N ASN A 145 12.67 -23.04 -7.31
CA ASN A 145 12.85 -24.25 -8.11
C ASN A 145 14.35 -24.66 -8.10
N PRO A 146 14.67 -25.97 -7.98
CA PRO A 146 16.05 -26.47 -8.02
C PRO A 146 16.89 -25.95 -9.20
N TYR A 147 16.25 -25.69 -10.34
CA TYR A 147 16.91 -25.26 -11.57
C TYR A 147 17.09 -23.73 -11.68
N GLY A 148 16.58 -22.97 -10.72
CA GLY A 148 16.62 -21.51 -10.69
C GLY A 148 15.26 -20.93 -10.31
N PRO A 149 15.20 -19.75 -9.66
CA PRO A 149 13.93 -19.15 -9.29
C PRO A 149 13.12 -18.73 -10.51
N TYR A 150 11.81 -18.97 -10.46
CA TYR A 150 10.86 -18.47 -11.44
C TYR A 150 9.96 -17.39 -10.82
N ILE A 151 9.49 -16.47 -11.65
CA ILE A 151 8.53 -15.45 -11.23
C ILE A 151 7.22 -15.76 -11.91
N GLN A 152 6.15 -15.78 -11.11
CA GLN A 152 4.80 -15.80 -11.61
C GLN A 152 4.06 -14.57 -11.09
N SER A 153 3.49 -13.78 -12.00
CA SER A 153 2.44 -12.84 -11.60
C SER A 153 1.10 -13.58 -11.62
N THR A 154 0.41 -13.55 -10.49
CA THR A 154 -0.96 -14.06 -10.40
C THR A 154 -1.88 -12.87 -10.19
N TYR A 155 -2.10 -12.06 -11.24
CA TYR A 155 -3.19 -11.10 -11.20
C TYR A 155 -4.52 -11.86 -11.13
N LYS A 156 -5.38 -11.50 -10.18
CA LYS A 156 -6.76 -12.01 -10.11
C LYS A 156 -7.68 -11.37 -11.16
N SER A 157 -7.21 -10.35 -11.87
CA SER A 157 -7.90 -9.77 -13.03
C SER A 157 -7.33 -10.36 -14.32
N THR A 158 -8.19 -10.98 -15.11
CA THR A 158 -7.90 -11.72 -16.35
C THR A 158 -7.34 -10.89 -17.50
N GLU A 159 -7.04 -9.59 -17.30
CA GLU A 159 -6.78 -8.62 -18.38
C GLU A 159 -5.36 -8.06 -18.39
N LEU A 160 -4.50 -8.44 -17.44
CA LEU A 160 -3.16 -7.87 -17.32
C LEU A 160 -2.10 -8.82 -17.88
N ASP A 161 -1.69 -8.55 -19.12
CA ASP A 161 -0.67 -9.27 -19.88
C ASP A 161 0.72 -8.99 -19.26
N SER A 162 1.15 -9.82 -18.31
CA SER A 162 2.45 -9.65 -17.66
C SER A 162 3.58 -9.92 -18.65
N LYS A 163 4.28 -8.87 -19.08
CA LYS A 163 5.43 -8.97 -19.99
C LYS A 163 6.71 -9.18 -19.20
N TYR A 164 7.40 -10.29 -19.48
CA TYR A 164 8.73 -10.56 -18.95
C TYR A 164 9.76 -10.00 -19.93
N GLU A 165 10.69 -9.18 -19.42
CA GLU A 165 11.85 -8.71 -20.16
C GLU A 165 13.10 -9.32 -19.51
N LEU A 166 13.80 -10.21 -20.23
CA LEU A 166 15.14 -10.64 -19.86
C LEU A 166 16.09 -9.47 -20.14
N ILE A 167 16.65 -8.88 -19.09
CA ILE A 167 17.51 -7.69 -19.23
C ILE A 167 18.97 -8.11 -19.43
N GLU A 168 19.42 -9.12 -18.69
CA GLU A 168 20.83 -9.53 -18.69
C GLU A 168 20.97 -11.00 -18.29
N GLU A 169 21.74 -11.75 -19.05
CA GLU A 169 22.16 -13.12 -18.75
C GLU A 169 23.68 -13.17 -18.85
N ASN A 170 24.35 -13.25 -17.70
CA ASN A 170 25.78 -13.49 -17.61
C ASN A 170 26.01 -14.91 -17.10
N GLU A 171 27.21 -15.49 -17.33
CA GLU A 171 27.54 -16.88 -16.92
C GLU A 171 27.30 -17.17 -15.42
N ASN A 172 27.28 -16.13 -14.57
CA ASN A 172 27.16 -16.26 -13.11
C ASN A 172 25.88 -15.66 -12.53
N GLU A 173 25.20 -14.76 -13.23
CA GLU A 173 24.04 -14.02 -12.72
C GLU A 173 23.00 -13.83 -13.82
N ILE A 174 21.74 -14.13 -13.50
CA ILE A 174 20.60 -13.93 -14.41
C ILE A 174 19.70 -12.85 -13.81
N THR A 175 19.38 -11.83 -14.61
CA THR A 175 18.51 -10.73 -14.22
C THR A 175 17.25 -10.70 -15.08
N VAL A 176 16.11 -10.92 -14.43
CA VAL A 176 14.78 -10.89 -15.03
C VAL A 176 14.03 -9.69 -14.48
N VAL A 177 13.41 -8.91 -15.36
CA VAL A 177 12.47 -7.87 -14.95
C VAL A 177 11.08 -8.24 -15.42
N GLN A 178 10.17 -8.29 -14.45
CA GLN A 178 8.75 -8.37 -14.70
C GLN A 178 8.15 -6.98 -14.58
N LYS A 179 7.54 -6.51 -15.67
CA LYS A 179 6.75 -5.27 -15.68
C LYS A 179 5.27 -5.63 -15.62
N GLY A 180 4.60 -5.15 -14.57
CA GLY A 180 3.14 -5.25 -14.42
C GLY A 180 2.49 -3.87 -14.50
N GLU A 181 1.19 -3.83 -14.80
CA GLU A 181 0.39 -2.62 -14.61
C GLU A 181 0.18 -2.41 -13.10
N GLY A 182 1.11 -1.71 -12.44
CA GLY A 182 0.96 -1.33 -11.02
C GLY A 182 2.20 -1.49 -10.14
N SER A 183 3.11 -2.39 -10.49
CA SER A 183 4.43 -2.47 -9.88
C SER A 183 5.31 -3.35 -10.74
N ASN A 184 6.61 -3.19 -10.53
CA ASN A 184 7.61 -3.91 -11.29
C ASN A 184 8.51 -4.62 -10.29
N LEU A 185 8.90 -5.83 -10.67
CA LEU A 185 9.78 -6.67 -9.88
C LEU A 185 11.01 -6.97 -10.73
N LYS A 186 12.18 -6.59 -10.23
CA LYS A 186 13.45 -7.08 -10.76
C LYS A 186 13.95 -8.17 -9.85
N ILE A 187 14.35 -9.29 -10.44
CA ILE A 187 15.06 -10.35 -9.73
C ILE A 187 16.40 -10.58 -10.40
N THR A 188 17.44 -10.60 -9.60
CA THR A 188 18.78 -11.04 -9.99
C THR A 188 19.13 -12.25 -9.15
N TYR A 189 19.45 -13.37 -9.77
CA TYR A 189 19.78 -14.59 -9.04
C TYR A 189 21.05 -15.26 -9.54
N LYS A 190 21.69 -15.99 -8.63
CA LYS A 190 22.91 -16.76 -8.90
C LYS A 190 22.91 -18.07 -8.14
N LYS A 191 23.52 -19.08 -8.75
CA LYS A 191 23.76 -20.36 -8.10
C LYS A 191 24.90 -20.21 -7.11
N VAL A 192 24.76 -20.79 -5.93
CA VAL A 192 25.78 -20.74 -4.86
C VAL A 192 26.00 -22.12 -4.26
N GLU A 193 27.04 -22.25 -3.44
CA GLU A 193 27.23 -23.44 -2.62
C GLU A 193 26.23 -23.45 -1.44
N SER A 194 25.78 -24.66 -1.09
CA SER A 194 24.88 -24.88 0.04
C SER A 194 25.58 -24.54 1.36
N LYS A 195 24.90 -23.76 2.21
CA LYS A 195 25.43 -23.32 3.51
C LYS A 195 25.24 -24.40 4.57
N ASN A 196 24.19 -25.21 4.46
CA ASN A 196 23.97 -26.36 5.35
C ASN A 196 24.48 -27.66 4.70
N LEU A 197 25.75 -27.97 4.95
CA LEU A 197 26.36 -29.27 4.63
C LEU A 197 26.02 -30.33 5.68
N PHE A 198 24.74 -30.61 5.91
CA PHE A 198 24.29 -31.69 6.80
C PHE A 198 23.07 -32.41 6.22
#